data_AF-A0A7K7BEJ2-F1
#
_entry.id   AF-A0A7K7BEJ2-F1
#
_cell.length_a   1.000
_cell.length_b   1.000
_cell.length_c   1.000
_cell.angle_alpha   90.00
_cell.angle_beta   90.00
_cell.angle_gamma   90.00
#
_symmetry.space_group_name_H-M   'P 1'
#
loop_
_entity.id
_entity.type
_entity.pdbx_description
1 polymer ?
#
loop_
_entity_poly.entity_id
_entity_poly.type
_entity_poly.pdbx_seq_one_letter_code
_entity_poly.pdbx_strand_id
1 'polypeptide(L)'
;LYPPIASDGTRQKYKQEFDSDLRRYKRLCAEMDGVNDRLAQLSKQLDTLAEESAQYQDVAEEYNRLKDSKRSAEYQTKKAESKALRNKLFHIKRMVSDYDK
;
A
#
# COMPACT_ATOMS: atom_id res chain seq x y z
N LEU A 1 -13.87 6.75 15.85
CA LEU A 1 -12.89 7.44 16.72
C LEU A 1 -12.45 6.46 17.80
N TYR A 2 -11.15 6.36 18.11
CA TYR A 2 -10.62 5.47 19.16
C TYR A 2 -10.25 6.31 20.39
N PRO A 3 -11.15 6.48 21.37
CA PRO A 3 -10.81 7.13 22.63
C PRO A 3 -9.77 6.36 23.46
N PRO A 4 -9.23 6.96 24.53
CA PRO A 4 -8.41 6.25 25.50
C PRO A 4 -9.12 5.00 26.04
N ILE A 5 -8.35 3.93 26.23
CA ILE A 5 -8.87 2.64 26.67
C ILE A 5 -9.10 2.68 28.19
N ALA A 6 -10.27 2.22 28.63
CA ALA A 6 -10.66 2.21 30.04
C ALA A 6 -10.84 0.79 30.62
N SER A 7 -10.67 -0.26 29.82
CA SER A 7 -10.84 -1.65 30.25
C SER A 7 -10.18 -2.64 29.30
N ASP A 8 -9.85 -3.83 29.82
CA ASP A 8 -9.32 -4.95 29.03
C ASP A 8 -10.27 -5.39 27.91
N GLY A 9 -11.58 -5.32 28.14
CA GLY A 9 -12.57 -5.60 27.11
C GLY A 9 -12.46 -4.64 25.92
N THR A 10 -12.27 -3.34 26.18
CA THR A 10 -12.03 -2.33 25.14
C THR A 10 -10.67 -2.54 24.48
N ARG A 11 -9.63 -2.88 25.26
CA ARG A 11 -8.30 -3.20 24.76
C ARG A 11 -8.32 -4.35 23.76
N GLN A 12 -9.02 -5.44 24.09
CA GLN A 12 -9.10 -6.61 23.23
C GLN A 12 -9.85 -6.30 21.91
N LYS A 13 -10.90 -5.48 21.97
CA LYS A 13 -11.59 -5.00 20.75
C LYS A 13 -10.65 -4.20 19.84
N TYR A 14 -9.87 -3.29 20.42
CA TYR A 14 -8.91 -2.47 19.66
C TYR A 14 -7.84 -3.35 19.01
N LYS A 15 -7.33 -4.35 19.73
CA LYS A 15 -6.36 -5.31 19.21
C LYS A 15 -6.92 -6.13 18.03
N GLN A 16 -8.13 -6.68 18.17
CA GLN A 16 -8.77 -7.46 17.10
C GLN A 16 -8.96 -6.64 15.82
N GLU A 17 -9.41 -5.40 15.97
CA GLU A 17 -9.60 -4.50 14.83
C GLU A 17 -8.26 -4.10 14.20
N PHE A 18 -7.26 -3.78 15.02
CA PHE A 18 -5.90 -3.52 14.56
C PHE A 18 -5.35 -4.68 13.73
N ASP A 19 -5.50 -5.92 14.19
CA ASP A 19 -4.98 -7.09 13.48
C ASP A 19 -5.68 -7.28 12.13
N SER A 20 -6.99 -7.04 12.06
CA SER A 20 -7.76 -7.10 10.81
C SER A 20 -7.32 -6.04 9.80
N ASP A 21 -7.23 -4.79 10.26
CA ASP A 21 -6.81 -3.65 9.46
C ASP A 21 -5.34 -3.77 9.02
N LEU A 22 -4.48 -4.33 9.87
CA LEU A 22 -3.07 -4.55 9.55
C LEU A 22 -2.93 -5.56 8.42
N ARG A 23 -3.73 -6.65 8.42
CA ARG A 23 -3.76 -7.60 7.30
C ARG A 23 -4.20 -6.92 6.01
N ARG A 24 -5.24 -6.09 6.07
CA ARG A 24 -5.73 -5.33 4.91
C ARG A 24 -4.68 -4.35 4.39
N TYR A 25 -4.07 -3.57 5.27
CA TYR A 25 -3.01 -2.63 4.97
C TYR A 25 -1.80 -3.31 4.30
N LYS A 26 -1.33 -4.43 4.86
CA LYS A 26 -0.20 -5.19 4.29
C LYS A 26 -0.50 -5.70 2.88
N ARG A 27 -1.73 -6.17 2.61
CA ARG A 27 -2.12 -6.61 1.26
C ARG A 27 -2.09 -5.46 0.26
N LEU A 28 -2.63 -4.30 0.63
CA LEU A 28 -2.60 -3.12 -0.25
C LEU A 28 -1.18 -2.65 -0.53
N CYS A 29 -0.31 -2.62 0.49
CA CYS A 29 1.10 -2.29 0.30
C CYS A 29 1.76 -3.27 -0.68
N ALA A 30 1.61 -4.58 -0.46
CA ALA A 30 2.20 -5.59 -1.34
C ALA A 30 1.72 -5.45 -2.81
N GLU A 31 0.43 -5.17 -3.02
CA GLU A 31 -0.11 -4.93 -4.36
C GLU A 31 0.52 -3.68 -5.01
N MET A 32 0.58 -2.57 -4.27
CA MET A 32 1.13 -1.31 -4.77
C MET A 32 2.63 -1.40 -5.02
N ASP A 33 3.36 -2.11 -4.17
CA ASP A 33 4.79 -2.35 -4.29
C ASP A 33 5.10 -3.22 -5.52
N GLY A 34 4.30 -4.26 -5.78
CA GLY A 34 4.44 -5.06 -6.99
C GLY A 34 4.35 -4.25 -8.29
N VAL A 35 3.46 -3.25 -8.35
CA VAL A 35 3.39 -2.33 -9.50
C VAL A 35 4.65 -1.46 -9.61
N ASN A 36 5.17 -0.97 -8.49
CA ASN A 36 6.40 -0.16 -8.47
C ASN A 36 7.62 -0.98 -8.87
N ASP A 37 7.73 -2.22 -8.39
CA ASP A 37 8.83 -3.13 -8.70
C ASP A 37 8.85 -3.48 -10.18
N ARG A 38 7.67 -3.76 -10.77
CA ARG A 38 7.56 -4.01 -12.21
C ARG A 38 7.94 -2.78 -13.04
N LEU A 39 7.50 -1.58 -12.64
CA LEU A 39 7.92 -0.34 -13.30
C LEU A 39 9.43 -0.13 -13.22
N ALA A 40 10.05 -0.39 -12.06
CA ALA A 40 11.50 -0.29 -11.91
C ALA A 40 12.26 -1.32 -12.76
N GLN A 41 11.74 -2.53 -12.88
CA GLN A 41 12.29 -3.57 -13.76
C GLN A 41 12.23 -3.14 -15.24
N LEU A 42 11.06 -2.68 -15.70
CA LEU A 42 10.87 -2.25 -17.09
C LEU A 42 11.74 -1.03 -17.41
N SER A 43 11.86 -0.07 -16.49
CA SER A 43 12.77 1.08 -16.65
C SER A 43 14.20 0.64 -16.90
N LYS A 44 14.71 -0.30 -16.10
CA LYS A 44 16.07 -0.85 -16.29
C LYS A 44 16.23 -1.59 -17.62
N GLN A 45 15.18 -2.24 -18.12
CA GLN A 45 15.23 -2.89 -19.44
C GLN A 45 15.31 -1.85 -20.56
N LEU A 46 14.48 -0.80 -20.49
CA LEU A 46 14.51 0.31 -21.45
C LEU A 46 15.89 0.97 -21.52
N ASP A 47 16.57 1.14 -20.39
CA ASP A 47 17.93 1.71 -20.33
C ASP A 47 18.98 0.87 -21.08
N THR A 48 18.69 -0.40 -21.41
CA THR A 48 19.64 -1.33 -22.05
C THR A 48 19.29 -1.70 -23.48
N LEU A 49 18.05 -1.46 -23.92
CA LEU A 49 17.58 -1.85 -25.24
C LEU A 49 17.81 -0.71 -26.25
N ALA A 50 18.06 -1.06 -27.52
CA ALA A 50 18.12 -0.08 -28.60
C ALA A 50 16.72 0.49 -28.88
N GLU A 51 16.59 1.82 -28.97
CA GLU A 51 15.30 2.50 -29.11
C GLU A 51 14.53 2.08 -30.38
N GLU A 52 15.23 1.83 -31.48
CA GLU A 52 14.62 1.34 -32.73
C GLU A 52 14.20 -0.15 -32.70
N SER A 53 14.52 -0.89 -31.64
CA SER A 53 14.18 -2.31 -31.56
C SER A 53 12.71 -2.53 -31.23
N ALA A 54 12.12 -3.58 -31.81
CA ALA A 54 10.75 -4.01 -31.47
C ALA A 54 10.61 -4.33 -29.97
N GLN A 55 11.65 -4.90 -29.35
CA GLN A 55 11.67 -5.21 -27.92
C GLN A 55 11.56 -3.95 -27.06
N TYR A 56 12.23 -2.86 -27.44
CA TYR A 56 12.10 -1.58 -26.73
C TYR A 56 10.67 -1.08 -26.78
N GLN A 57 10.01 -1.15 -27.95
CA GLN A 57 8.63 -0.73 -28.12
C GLN A 57 7.68 -1.54 -27.22
N ASP A 58 7.81 -2.87 -27.20
CA ASP A 58 6.99 -3.74 -26.34
C ASP A 58 7.14 -3.41 -24.84
N VAL A 59 8.37 -3.21 -24.38
CA VAL A 59 8.68 -2.86 -22.99
C VAL A 59 8.14 -1.46 -22.65
N ALA A 60 8.28 -0.50 -23.57
CA ALA A 60 7.83 0.88 -23.40
C ALA A 60 6.30 0.95 -23.31
N GLU A 61 5.59 0.17 -24.12
CA GLU A 61 4.15 0.04 -24.03
C GLU A 61 3.70 -0.52 -22.67
N GLU A 62 4.32 -1.61 -22.19
CA GLU A 62 3.97 -2.17 -20.87
C GLU A 62 4.24 -1.16 -19.74
N TYR A 63 5.38 -0.48 -19.81
CA TYR A 63 5.75 0.56 -18.85
C TYR A 63 4.70 1.69 -18.80
N ASN A 64 4.25 2.16 -19.96
CA ASN A 64 3.22 3.18 -20.06
C ASN A 64 1.86 2.68 -19.54
N ARG A 65 1.45 1.43 -19.87
CA ARG A 65 0.23 0.82 -19.33
C ARG A 65 0.25 0.77 -17.80
N LEU A 66 1.39 0.44 -17.18
CA LEU A 66 1.52 0.45 -15.72
C LEU A 66 1.55 1.86 -15.13
N LYS A 67 2.12 2.85 -15.82
CA LYS A 67 2.03 4.25 -15.39
C LYS A 67 0.59 4.75 -15.41
N ASP A 68 -0.19 4.38 -16.42
CA ASP A 68 -1.60 4.74 -16.53
C ASP A 68 -2.46 4.02 -15.50
N SER A 69 -2.17 2.75 -15.21
CA SER A 69 -2.86 2.01 -14.14
C SER A 69 -2.68 2.71 -12.78
N LYS A 70 -1.50 3.29 -12.50
CA LYS A 70 -1.27 4.10 -11.28
C LYS A 70 -2.09 5.39 -11.25
N ARG A 71 -2.54 5.91 -12.38
CA ARG A 71 -3.39 7.11 -12.47
C ARG A 71 -4.88 6.77 -12.40
N SER A 72 -5.24 5.50 -12.54
CA SER A 72 -6.62 5.04 -12.46
C SER A 72 -7.27 5.37 -11.11
N ALA A 73 -8.59 5.56 -11.12
CA ALA A 73 -9.38 5.81 -9.91
C ALA A 73 -9.26 4.66 -8.90
N GLU A 74 -9.15 3.41 -9.37
CA GLU A 74 -8.98 2.25 -8.52
C GLU A 74 -7.66 2.32 -7.73
N TYR A 75 -6.54 2.57 -8.42
CA TYR A 75 -5.23 2.67 -7.75
C TYR A 75 -5.18 3.85 -6.78
N GLN A 76 -5.74 5.01 -7.16
CA GLN A 76 -5.81 6.17 -6.26
C GLN A 76 -6.69 5.90 -5.04
N THR A 77 -7.77 5.13 -5.20
CA THR A 77 -8.62 4.69 -4.08
C THR A 77 -7.85 3.78 -3.13
N LYS A 78 -7.15 2.76 -3.64
CA LYS A 78 -6.29 1.88 -2.82
C LYS A 78 -5.18 2.65 -2.10
N LYS A 79 -4.59 3.65 -2.76
CA LYS A 79 -3.58 4.54 -2.17
C LYS A 79 -4.16 5.39 -1.03
N ALA A 80 -5.34 5.98 -1.23
CA ALA A 80 -6.02 6.76 -0.20
C ALA A 80 -6.41 5.87 1.00
N GLU A 81 -6.92 4.67 0.73
CA GLU A 81 -7.27 3.68 1.74
C GLU A 81 -6.04 3.25 2.55
N SER A 82 -4.90 2.98 1.89
CA SER A 82 -3.65 2.63 2.54
C SER A 82 -3.18 3.72 3.50
N LYS A 83 -3.31 5.00 3.11
CA LYS A 83 -3.00 6.14 3.97
C LYS A 83 -3.94 6.23 5.18
N ALA A 84 -5.24 6.03 4.97
CA ALA A 84 -6.23 6.03 6.04
C ALA A 84 -6.00 4.89 7.04
N LEU A 85 -5.77 3.67 6.56
CA LEU A 85 -5.44 2.51 7.38
C LEU A 85 -4.16 2.72 8.18
N ARG A 86 -3.10 3.24 7.56
CA ARG A 86 -1.85 3.58 8.25
C ARG A 86 -2.11 4.52 9.44
N ASN A 87 -2.83 5.61 9.23
CA ASN A 87 -3.16 6.58 10.29
C ASN A 87 -3.98 5.93 11.42
N LYS A 88 -4.98 5.14 11.04
CA LYS A 88 -5.83 4.40 11.99
C LYS A 88 -5.01 3.42 12.84
N LEU A 89 -4.15 2.62 12.20
CA LEU A 89 -3.28 1.65 12.87
C LEU A 89 -2.32 2.33 13.85
N PHE A 90 -1.67 3.43 13.45
CA PHE A 90 -0.80 4.20 14.36
C PHE A 90 -1.56 4.71 15.59
N HIS A 91 -2.76 5.23 15.38
CA HIS A 91 -3.58 5.74 16.48
C HIS A 91 -4.02 4.63 17.43
N ILE A 92 -4.52 3.49 16.92
CA ILE A 92 -4.91 2.35 17.76
C ILE A 92 -3.70 1.81 18.53
N LYS A 93 -2.54 1.65 17.87
CA LYS A 93 -1.30 1.20 18.52
C LYS A 93 -0.91 2.11 19.67
N ARG A 94 -1.05 3.43 19.50
CA ARG A 94 -0.82 4.40 20.57
C ARG A 94 -1.81 4.21 21.73
N MET A 95 -3.10 4.06 21.46
CA MET A 95 -4.11 3.86 22.52
C MET A 95 -3.86 2.59 23.33
N VAL A 96 -3.47 1.49 22.68
CA VAL A 96 -3.10 0.25 23.37
C VAL A 96 -1.82 0.44 24.18
N SER A 97 -0.79 1.06 23.60
CA SER A 97 0.46 1.33 24.31
C SER A 97 0.31 2.29 25.49
N ASP A 98 -0.64 3.23 25.45
CA ASP A 98 -0.89 4.15 26.55
C ASP A 98 -1.67 3.48 27.70
N TYR A 99 -2.46 2.44 27.41
CA TYR A 99 -3.17 1.65 28.41
C TYR A 99 -2.30 0.58 29.09
N ASP A 100 -1.34 0.01 28.35
CA ASP A 100 -0.45 -1.05 28.85
C ASP A 100 0.71 -0.54 29.72
N LYS A 101 0.85 0.79 29.87
CA LYS A 101 1.84 1.43 30.75
C LYS A 101 1.42 1.36 32.20
#